data_AF-A0A0R2JX36-F1
#
_entry.id   AF-A0A0R2JX36-F1
#
_cell.length_a   1.000
_cell.length_b   1.000
_cell.length_c   1.000
_cell.angle_alpha   90.00
_cell.angle_beta   90.00
_cell.angle_gamma   90.00
#
_symmetry.space_group_name_H-M   'P 1'
#
loop_
_entity.id
_entity.type
_entity.pdbx_description
1 polymer ?
#
loop_
_entity_poly.entity_id
_entity_poly.type
_entity_poly.pdbx_seq_one_letter_code
_entity_poly.pdbx_strand_id
1 'polypeptide(L)'
;MVGAGILVALSGATTSVFANADGTTNVKNDKVTVKPVHGVTTNSIRGVDISSLQAELNAGVQFYDYDGKKQDILQTLEDSGVNYVRLRIWNDPFDSEGHTYGGGDATLTNEVKTAKDATAHHMKVLIDLQYSDFWADPAKQALPKAWKNYTFDQKKQAVYDYTKKVMTTMKNAGVDIGMVQVGNETTKGMMQESDPDKYMQFISEGVNAVHKYAPGALAAVHYESPTASSFAKIAAELKTNKVNYDVMGATYYPHWNGPDSNLIGAENVITKTYKKKFAVMEMSYPYTTDDMDGQPNIVGDISNPPYKISVQGQADAISDVWKTVMQNGNGKGLGAFYWEPAWIPVKAGWNNYQFNRDASIKYGTGWATQYAAKYYDDAGLTDAGANADQYWGASSYDNQALFDPNGYPLQSLLTFKKMITYNYVSKNAKKPVDRYKVSKRTAYAYSFKGSNDSFTFKKAFPLSTLKSFYKIDKAEYIVKTNGKTYLYYHITSGKKSGWIWHSYLKKCPNKVTKTTKVSYKHRYMVKNKKGNVYGFQGGSKDFQFVTLHYLKNYPRTHFTVTRKTYVKKYNGKTYKYYYVHSTNGKVHGYVWHGYLK
;
A
#
# COMPACT_ATOMS: atom_id res chain seq x y z
N MET A 1 -35.34 57.32 5.89
CA MET A 1 -34.17 56.76 6.60
C MET A 1 -34.47 55.31 6.94
N VAL A 2 -33.59 54.42 6.49
CA VAL A 2 -33.20 53.08 6.99
C VAL A 2 -32.82 52.27 5.73
N GLY A 3 -31.52 52.02 5.61
CA GLY A 3 -30.88 51.46 4.43
C GLY A 3 -31.09 49.95 4.27
N ALA A 4 -31.19 49.53 3.02
CA ALA A 4 -31.11 48.13 2.62
C ALA A 4 -29.66 47.82 2.22
N GLY A 5 -28.99 47.00 3.02
CA GLY A 5 -27.68 46.45 2.71
C GLY A 5 -27.81 45.35 1.66
N ILE A 6 -27.15 45.53 0.52
CA ILE A 6 -27.00 44.52 -0.52
C ILE A 6 -26.01 43.46 -0.01
N LEU A 7 -26.51 42.24 0.21
CA LEU A 7 -25.71 41.06 0.48
C LEU A 7 -25.21 40.52 -0.88
N VAL A 8 -23.94 40.75 -1.20
CA VAL A 8 -23.29 40.13 -2.37
C VAL A 8 -23.02 38.67 -2.03
N ALA A 9 -23.90 37.78 -2.50
CA ALA A 9 -23.62 36.37 -2.58
C ALA A 9 -22.61 36.14 -3.71
N LEU A 10 -21.35 35.88 -3.36
CA LEU A 10 -20.37 35.28 -4.26
C LEU A 10 -20.82 33.84 -4.54
N SER A 11 -21.61 33.66 -5.60
CA SER A 11 -21.76 32.36 -6.25
C SER A 11 -20.41 31.99 -6.86
N GLY A 12 -19.70 31.06 -6.22
CA GLY A 12 -18.56 30.41 -6.82
C GLY A 12 -19.02 29.67 -8.07
N ALA A 13 -18.83 30.29 -9.23
CA ALA A 13 -19.06 29.66 -10.52
C ALA A 13 -18.24 28.37 -10.58
N THR A 14 -18.94 27.26 -10.81
CA THR A 14 -18.36 26.00 -11.24
C THR A 14 -17.76 26.22 -12.63
N THR A 15 -16.47 26.55 -12.69
CA THR A 15 -15.72 26.42 -13.93
C THR A 15 -15.55 24.93 -14.19
N SER A 16 -16.41 24.36 -15.03
CA SER A 16 -16.04 23.22 -15.85
C SER A 16 -14.76 23.61 -16.59
N VAL A 17 -13.68 22.84 -16.37
CA VAL A 17 -12.50 22.92 -17.21
C VAL A 17 -12.98 22.41 -18.56
N PHE A 18 -13.14 23.30 -19.52
CA PHE A 18 -13.35 22.90 -20.91
C PHE A 18 -11.98 22.72 -21.54
N ALA A 19 -11.84 21.77 -22.45
CA ALA A 19 -10.78 21.80 -23.43
C ALA A 19 -10.90 23.14 -24.16
N ASN A 20 -9.81 23.90 -24.18
CA ASN A 20 -9.71 25.08 -25.02
C ASN A 20 -9.97 24.67 -26.48
N ALA A 21 -10.44 25.61 -27.32
CA ALA A 21 -10.74 25.34 -28.73
C ALA A 21 -9.52 24.82 -29.54
N ASP A 22 -8.31 24.94 -28.99
CA ASP A 22 -7.04 24.42 -29.52
C ASP A 22 -6.64 23.03 -29.00
N GLY A 23 -7.50 22.38 -28.18
CA GLY A 23 -7.23 21.07 -27.61
C GLY A 23 -6.41 21.05 -26.34
N THR A 24 -6.16 22.21 -25.72
CA THR A 24 -5.39 22.30 -24.47
C THR A 24 -6.28 22.37 -23.23
N THR A 25 -5.73 22.04 -22.07
CA THR A 25 -6.37 22.27 -20.77
C THR A 25 -5.58 23.32 -19.98
N ASN A 26 -6.23 24.20 -19.23
CA ASN A 26 -5.54 25.23 -18.43
C ASN A 26 -5.01 24.70 -17.08
N VAL A 27 -5.01 23.39 -16.89
CA VAL A 27 -4.85 22.78 -15.55
C VAL A 27 -3.41 22.42 -15.18
N LYS A 28 -2.43 22.56 -16.09
CA LYS A 28 -1.03 22.23 -15.77
C LYS A 28 -0.46 23.03 -14.59
N ASN A 29 -1.00 24.22 -14.34
CA ASN A 29 -0.62 25.09 -13.24
C ASN A 29 -1.47 24.90 -11.97
N ASP A 30 -2.46 24.02 -12.00
CA ASP A 30 -3.34 23.75 -10.85
C ASP A 30 -2.53 23.11 -9.73
N LYS A 31 -2.42 23.81 -8.60
CA LYS A 31 -1.64 23.31 -7.46
C LYS A 31 -2.42 22.24 -6.71
N VAL A 32 -1.71 21.17 -6.32
CA VAL A 32 -2.27 20.13 -5.43
C VAL A 32 -1.71 20.20 -4.01
N THR A 33 -2.58 19.97 -3.05
CA THR A 33 -2.25 19.70 -1.66
C THR A 33 -2.33 18.21 -1.40
N VAL A 34 -1.22 17.59 -1.03
CA VAL A 34 -1.14 16.17 -0.69
C VAL A 34 -0.53 16.04 0.70
N LYS A 35 -1.19 15.25 1.56
CA LYS A 35 -0.68 14.93 2.90
C LYS A 35 0.09 13.60 2.85
N PRO A 36 1.13 13.42 3.69
CA PRO A 36 1.74 12.11 3.85
C PRO A 36 0.69 11.04 4.19
N VAL A 37 0.78 9.89 3.53
CA VAL A 37 -0.19 8.81 3.64
C VAL A 37 0.35 7.74 4.58
N HIS A 38 -0.38 7.47 5.65
CA HIS A 38 0.00 6.48 6.66
C HIS A 38 0.45 5.15 6.03
N GLY A 39 1.64 4.67 6.41
CA GLY A 39 2.17 3.40 5.92
C GLY A 39 2.92 3.47 4.60
N VAL A 40 2.78 4.54 3.82
CA VAL A 40 3.56 4.75 2.59
C VAL A 40 4.96 5.23 2.96
N THR A 41 5.98 4.47 2.59
CA THR A 41 7.39 4.80 2.82
C THR A 41 8.15 4.79 1.51
N THR A 42 9.43 5.19 1.49
CA THR A 42 10.27 5.12 0.29
C THR A 42 10.33 3.72 -0.33
N ASN A 43 10.15 2.67 0.48
CA ASN A 43 10.16 1.27 0.06
C ASN A 43 8.82 0.76 -0.47
N SER A 44 7.73 1.50 -0.27
CA SER A 44 6.43 1.16 -0.87
C SER A 44 6.51 1.31 -2.39
N ILE A 45 5.80 0.46 -3.13
CA ILE A 45 5.63 0.59 -4.57
C ILE A 45 4.79 1.84 -4.84
N ARG A 46 5.32 2.72 -5.68
CA ARG A 46 4.66 3.90 -6.23
C ARG A 46 4.85 3.82 -7.74
N GLY A 47 4.10 2.91 -8.33
CA GLY A 47 4.30 2.49 -9.71
C GLY A 47 3.42 3.22 -10.70
N VAL A 48 3.82 3.19 -11.96
CA VAL A 48 3.01 3.59 -13.11
C VAL A 48 3.13 2.54 -14.22
N ASP A 49 2.07 2.33 -15.00
CA ASP A 49 2.12 1.59 -16.26
C ASP A 49 2.32 2.58 -17.40
N ILE A 50 3.38 2.42 -18.20
CA ILE A 50 3.71 3.33 -19.31
C ILE A 50 4.00 2.53 -20.59
N SER A 51 3.29 1.43 -20.80
CA SER A 51 3.59 0.55 -21.93
C SER A 51 3.27 1.19 -23.29
N SER A 52 2.43 2.22 -23.34
CA SER A 52 2.21 3.03 -24.55
C SER A 52 3.41 3.89 -24.97
N LEU A 53 4.39 4.10 -24.07
CA LEU A 53 5.41 5.15 -24.22
C LEU A 53 6.21 5.05 -25.53
N GLN A 54 6.64 3.86 -25.94
CA GLN A 54 7.44 3.76 -27.17
C GLN A 54 6.65 4.12 -28.42
N ALA A 55 5.38 3.71 -28.49
CA ALA A 55 4.50 4.10 -29.60
C ALA A 55 4.36 5.62 -29.67
N GLU A 56 4.14 6.28 -28.52
CA GLU A 56 4.03 7.74 -28.45
C GLU A 56 5.32 8.46 -28.87
N LEU A 57 6.46 8.04 -28.34
CA LEU A 57 7.76 8.62 -28.70
C LEU A 57 8.07 8.43 -30.20
N ASN A 58 7.73 7.27 -30.77
CA ASN A 58 7.89 6.98 -32.19
C ASN A 58 6.98 7.83 -33.07
N ALA A 59 5.79 8.20 -32.57
CA ALA A 59 4.87 9.13 -33.21
C ALA A 59 5.25 10.61 -33.04
N GLY A 60 6.27 10.90 -32.22
CA GLY A 60 6.81 12.25 -32.03
C GLY A 60 6.26 13.01 -30.84
N VAL A 61 5.51 12.35 -29.94
CA VAL A 61 5.06 12.92 -28.66
C VAL A 61 6.27 13.36 -27.84
N GLN A 62 6.13 14.49 -27.13
CA GLN A 62 7.19 15.08 -26.34
C GLN A 62 6.72 15.33 -24.91
N PHE A 63 7.62 15.14 -23.97
CA PHE A 63 7.37 15.39 -22.55
C PHE A 63 8.28 16.50 -22.01
N TYR A 64 7.82 17.14 -20.94
CA TYR A 64 8.47 18.29 -20.34
C TYR A 64 8.64 18.10 -18.83
N ASP A 65 9.45 18.96 -18.22
CA ASP A 65 9.53 19.12 -16.77
C ASP A 65 8.51 20.16 -16.27
N TYR A 66 8.50 20.41 -14.96
CA TYR A 66 7.63 21.42 -14.33
C TYR A 66 8.00 22.88 -14.67
N ASP A 67 9.22 23.12 -15.19
CA ASP A 67 9.67 24.43 -15.67
C ASP A 67 9.34 24.64 -17.17
N GLY A 68 8.74 23.64 -17.82
CA GLY A 68 8.36 23.66 -19.23
C GLY A 68 9.50 23.37 -20.20
N LYS A 69 10.61 22.78 -19.73
CA LYS A 69 11.71 22.36 -20.60
C LYS A 69 11.50 20.92 -21.03
N LYS A 70 11.81 20.61 -22.30
CA LYS A 70 11.76 19.24 -22.81
C LYS A 70 12.65 18.35 -21.95
N GLN A 71 12.10 17.25 -21.44
CA GLN A 71 12.78 16.32 -20.55
C GLN A 71 12.37 14.89 -20.88
N ASP A 72 13.26 13.92 -20.60
CA ASP A 72 12.89 12.52 -20.57
C ASP A 72 11.77 12.29 -19.54
N ILE A 73 10.67 11.68 -19.96
CA ILE A 73 9.54 11.38 -19.08
C ILE A 73 9.97 10.55 -17.87
N LEU A 74 10.92 9.61 -18.01
CA LEU A 74 11.38 8.78 -16.90
C LEU A 74 12.09 9.62 -15.83
N GLN A 75 12.82 10.66 -16.21
CA GLN A 75 13.37 11.63 -15.26
C GLN A 75 12.24 12.39 -14.55
N THR A 76 11.20 12.83 -15.26
CA THR A 76 10.04 13.51 -14.66
C THR A 76 9.29 12.61 -13.67
N LEU A 77 9.15 11.31 -13.99
CA LEU A 77 8.53 10.31 -13.11
C LEU A 77 9.39 10.06 -11.85
N GLU A 78 10.70 9.90 -12.01
CA GLU A 78 11.65 9.75 -10.90
C GLU A 78 11.63 10.96 -9.96
N ASP A 79 11.71 12.18 -10.52
CA ASP A 79 11.67 13.44 -9.78
C ASP A 79 10.37 13.61 -8.99
N SER A 80 9.29 13.04 -9.51
CA SER A 80 7.95 13.01 -8.92
C SER A 80 7.75 11.86 -7.92
N GLY A 81 8.75 11.01 -7.71
CA GLY A 81 8.78 9.99 -6.65
C GLY A 81 8.26 8.61 -7.07
N VAL A 82 8.03 8.39 -8.37
CA VAL A 82 7.76 7.06 -8.93
C VAL A 82 9.01 6.19 -8.73
N ASN A 83 8.82 4.92 -8.39
CA ASN A 83 9.94 3.98 -8.17
C ASN A 83 9.74 2.62 -8.84
N TYR A 84 8.69 2.51 -9.67
CA TYR A 84 8.32 1.28 -10.34
C TYR A 84 7.65 1.60 -11.67
N VAL A 85 7.95 0.81 -12.69
CA VAL A 85 7.27 0.85 -13.98
C VAL A 85 6.66 -0.52 -14.25
N ARG A 86 5.38 -0.56 -14.62
CA ARG A 86 4.66 -1.74 -15.10
C ARG A 86 4.60 -1.69 -16.63
N LEU A 87 4.87 -2.84 -17.28
CA LEU A 87 4.90 -2.97 -18.73
C LEU A 87 4.12 -4.20 -19.16
N ARG A 88 3.01 -4.02 -19.87
CA ARG A 88 2.29 -5.12 -20.54
C ARG A 88 3.09 -5.63 -21.73
N ILE A 89 3.08 -6.93 -21.95
CA ILE A 89 3.72 -7.55 -23.11
C ILE A 89 2.75 -8.52 -23.77
N TRP A 90 2.50 -8.29 -25.05
CA TRP A 90 1.79 -9.23 -25.92
C TRP A 90 2.75 -10.16 -26.64
N ASN A 91 2.25 -11.35 -26.96
CA ASN A 91 3.01 -12.40 -27.61
C ASN A 91 3.41 -12.02 -29.05
N ASP A 92 2.43 -11.60 -29.85
CA ASP A 92 2.60 -11.18 -31.24
C ASP A 92 1.46 -10.22 -31.69
N PRO A 93 1.54 -8.92 -31.34
CA PRO A 93 0.44 -7.96 -31.56
C PRO A 93 0.34 -7.43 -33.01
N PHE A 94 0.51 -8.32 -33.99
CA PHE A 94 0.47 -8.00 -35.41
C PHE A 94 -0.42 -8.96 -36.19
N ASP A 95 -1.00 -8.48 -37.30
CA ASP A 95 -1.58 -9.36 -38.32
C ASP A 95 -0.47 -10.07 -39.14
N SER A 96 -0.89 -10.91 -40.10
CA SER A 96 0.05 -11.65 -40.95
C SER A 96 0.86 -10.77 -41.91
N GLU A 97 0.43 -9.52 -42.13
CA GLU A 97 1.10 -8.54 -42.98
C GLU A 97 2.05 -7.63 -42.19
N GLY A 98 2.08 -7.78 -40.85
CA GLY A 98 2.94 -7.02 -39.95
C GLY A 98 2.31 -5.69 -39.50
N HIS A 99 1.00 -5.48 -39.68
CA HIS A 99 0.33 -4.31 -39.15
C HIS A 99 0.05 -4.48 -37.66
N THR A 100 0.39 -3.45 -36.87
CA THR A 100 0.17 -3.46 -35.41
C THR A 100 -1.32 -3.44 -35.08
N TYR A 101 -1.70 -4.19 -34.05
CA TYR A 101 -3.04 -4.14 -33.45
C TYR A 101 -3.28 -2.85 -32.65
N GLY A 102 -2.24 -2.05 -32.43
CA GLY A 102 -2.31 -0.82 -31.65
C GLY A 102 -2.00 -1.07 -30.18
N GLY A 103 -2.71 -0.36 -29.31
CA GLY A 103 -2.65 -0.53 -27.86
C GLY A 103 -1.29 -0.24 -27.23
N GLY A 104 -0.50 0.64 -27.84
CA GLY A 104 0.85 1.00 -27.42
C GLY A 104 1.97 0.22 -28.12
N ASP A 105 1.64 -0.68 -29.06
CA ASP A 105 2.62 -1.55 -29.73
C ASP A 105 3.49 -2.31 -28.72
N ALA A 106 2.83 -2.91 -27.72
CA ALA A 106 3.45 -3.47 -26.51
C ALA A 106 4.17 -4.81 -26.76
N THR A 107 5.16 -4.76 -27.65
CA THR A 107 6.02 -5.87 -28.05
C THR A 107 7.14 -6.08 -27.02
N LEU A 108 7.69 -7.30 -26.94
CA LEU A 108 8.89 -7.55 -26.13
C LEU A 108 10.04 -6.58 -26.46
N THR A 109 10.22 -6.23 -27.73
CA THR A 109 11.29 -5.33 -28.16
C THR A 109 11.10 -3.91 -27.61
N ASN A 110 9.89 -3.35 -27.75
CA ASN A 110 9.59 -2.01 -27.24
C ASN A 110 9.66 -1.98 -25.71
N GLU A 111 9.11 -2.98 -25.04
CA GLU A 111 9.12 -3.01 -23.57
C GLU A 111 10.51 -3.26 -22.99
N VAL A 112 11.41 -3.98 -23.68
CA VAL A 112 12.81 -4.09 -23.25
C VAL A 112 13.50 -2.72 -23.26
N LYS A 113 13.18 -1.86 -24.24
CA LYS A 113 13.72 -0.50 -24.31
C LYS A 113 13.22 0.33 -23.13
N THR A 114 11.90 0.39 -22.92
CA THR A 114 11.32 1.12 -21.78
C THR A 114 11.82 0.59 -20.44
N ALA A 115 11.92 -0.73 -20.27
CA ALA A 115 12.39 -1.35 -19.03
C ALA A 115 13.85 -1.02 -18.71
N LYS A 116 14.71 -0.97 -19.74
CA LYS A 116 16.12 -0.59 -19.60
C LYS A 116 16.24 0.86 -19.18
N ASP A 117 15.49 1.74 -19.83
CA ASP A 117 15.52 3.17 -19.51
C ASP A 117 14.96 3.42 -18.10
N ALA A 118 13.88 2.73 -17.70
CA ALA A 118 13.34 2.79 -16.34
C ALA A 118 14.36 2.34 -15.28
N THR A 119 15.16 1.31 -15.59
CA THR A 119 16.25 0.85 -14.71
C THR A 119 17.34 1.92 -14.56
N ALA A 120 17.68 2.64 -15.62
CA ALA A 120 18.64 3.75 -15.58
C ALA A 120 18.15 4.93 -14.71
N HIS A 121 16.83 5.06 -14.56
CA HIS A 121 16.16 6.03 -13.68
C HIS A 121 15.76 5.45 -12.30
N HIS A 122 16.49 4.43 -11.83
CA HIS A 122 16.34 3.84 -10.50
C HIS A 122 14.93 3.28 -10.20
N MET A 123 14.16 2.95 -11.23
CA MET A 123 12.86 2.31 -11.09
C MET A 123 12.99 0.80 -11.27
N LYS A 124 12.30 0.04 -10.42
CA LYS A 124 12.10 -1.40 -10.65
C LYS A 124 11.10 -1.61 -11.78
N VAL A 125 11.16 -2.76 -12.46
CA VAL A 125 10.21 -3.11 -13.52
C VAL A 125 9.29 -4.26 -13.10
N LEU A 126 7.99 -4.08 -13.33
CA LEU A 126 6.95 -5.11 -13.28
C LEU A 126 6.66 -5.51 -14.72
N ILE A 127 6.90 -6.77 -15.07
CA ILE A 127 6.60 -7.29 -16.40
C ILE A 127 5.24 -7.98 -16.35
N ASP A 128 4.25 -7.45 -17.06
CA ASP A 128 2.91 -8.02 -17.19
C ASP A 128 2.80 -8.86 -18.47
N LEU A 129 2.85 -10.18 -18.29
CA LEU A 129 2.67 -11.14 -19.38
C LEU A 129 1.19 -11.45 -19.54
N GLN A 130 0.58 -10.94 -20.60
CA GLN A 130 -0.85 -11.15 -20.85
C GLN A 130 -1.16 -12.55 -21.40
N TYR A 131 -0.19 -13.20 -22.04
CA TYR A 131 -0.35 -14.48 -22.75
C TYR A 131 -1.48 -14.45 -23.78
N SER A 132 -1.53 -13.35 -24.52
CA SER A 132 -2.45 -13.04 -25.60
C SER A 132 -1.67 -12.18 -26.61
N ASP A 133 -2.11 -12.14 -27.86
CA ASP A 133 -1.53 -11.24 -28.86
C ASP A 133 -2.12 -9.83 -28.77
N PHE A 134 -3.20 -9.64 -28.00
CA PHE A 134 -3.80 -8.33 -27.76
C PHE A 134 -4.48 -8.29 -26.39
N TRP A 135 -5.23 -7.23 -26.07
CA TRP A 135 -5.80 -7.01 -24.72
C TRP A 135 -6.41 -8.28 -24.10
N ALA A 136 -5.91 -8.61 -22.91
CA ALA A 136 -6.44 -9.64 -22.03
C ALA A 136 -7.11 -8.99 -20.81
N ASP A 137 -8.40 -9.25 -20.62
CA ASP A 137 -9.23 -8.79 -19.51
C ASP A 137 -10.28 -9.88 -19.16
N PRO A 138 -11.23 -9.68 -18.23
CA PRO A 138 -12.18 -10.74 -17.86
C PRO A 138 -13.09 -11.20 -19.00
N ALA A 139 -13.32 -10.35 -20.01
CA ALA A 139 -14.14 -10.69 -21.17
C ALA A 139 -13.28 -11.27 -22.31
N LYS A 140 -12.01 -10.87 -22.40
CA LYS A 140 -11.08 -11.25 -23.47
C LYS A 140 -9.91 -12.01 -22.89
N GLN A 141 -9.83 -13.32 -23.15
CA GLN A 141 -8.65 -14.13 -22.84
C GLN A 141 -8.21 -14.89 -24.09
N ALA A 142 -8.05 -14.19 -25.21
CA ALA A 142 -7.74 -14.78 -26.50
C ALA A 142 -6.43 -15.57 -26.45
N LEU A 143 -6.40 -16.73 -27.09
CA LEU A 143 -5.20 -17.54 -27.20
C LEU A 143 -4.24 -16.87 -28.22
N PRO A 144 -2.92 -16.81 -27.96
CA PRO A 144 -1.96 -16.35 -28.97
C PRO A 144 -2.09 -17.14 -30.28
N LYS A 145 -1.98 -16.48 -31.43
CA LYS A 145 -2.15 -17.09 -32.76
C LYS A 145 -1.25 -18.32 -32.93
N ALA A 146 -0.01 -18.21 -32.49
CA ALA A 146 0.99 -19.29 -32.57
C ALA A 146 0.60 -20.56 -31.78
N TRP A 147 -0.32 -20.47 -30.82
CA TRP A 147 -0.69 -21.56 -29.91
C TRP A 147 -2.06 -22.16 -30.24
N LYS A 148 -2.73 -21.70 -31.31
CA LYS A 148 -4.11 -22.11 -31.68
C LYS A 148 -4.28 -23.63 -31.75
N ASN A 149 -3.30 -24.34 -32.30
CA ASN A 149 -3.33 -25.79 -32.50
C ASN A 149 -2.59 -26.59 -31.43
N TYR A 150 -2.16 -25.95 -30.34
CA TYR A 150 -1.43 -26.66 -29.27
C TYR A 150 -2.40 -27.50 -28.43
N THR A 151 -1.95 -28.70 -28.05
CA THR A 151 -2.60 -29.49 -27.00
C THR A 151 -2.48 -28.79 -25.65
N PHE A 152 -3.23 -29.25 -24.64
CA PHE A 152 -3.15 -28.70 -23.30
C PHE A 152 -1.71 -28.70 -22.72
N ASP A 153 -0.98 -29.81 -22.87
CA ASP A 153 0.40 -29.91 -22.39
C ASP A 153 1.37 -29.03 -23.20
N GLN A 154 1.15 -28.89 -24.51
CA GLN A 154 1.91 -27.95 -25.33
C GLN A 154 1.66 -26.49 -24.92
N LYS A 155 0.43 -26.12 -24.57
CA LYS A 155 0.10 -24.78 -24.04
C LYS A 155 0.81 -24.50 -22.71
N LYS A 156 0.81 -25.46 -21.77
CA LYS A 156 1.59 -25.36 -20.52
C LYS A 156 3.07 -25.09 -20.80
N GLN A 157 3.67 -25.90 -21.67
CA GLN A 157 5.07 -25.75 -22.05
C GLN A 157 5.33 -24.39 -22.73
N ALA A 158 4.41 -23.91 -23.57
CA ALA A 158 4.50 -22.63 -24.23
C ALA A 158 4.49 -21.45 -23.25
N VAL A 159 3.65 -21.49 -22.21
CA VAL A 159 3.66 -20.49 -21.12
C VAL A 159 5.02 -20.46 -20.43
N TYR A 160 5.54 -21.63 -20.06
CA TYR A 160 6.85 -21.74 -19.42
C TYR A 160 7.97 -21.16 -20.30
N ASP A 161 8.02 -21.57 -21.57
CA ASP A 161 9.07 -21.17 -22.51
C ASP A 161 8.98 -19.70 -22.91
N TYR A 162 7.78 -19.16 -23.07
CA TYR A 162 7.59 -17.74 -23.33
C TYR A 162 8.04 -16.89 -22.14
N THR A 163 7.64 -17.28 -20.93
CA THR A 163 8.11 -16.61 -19.69
C THR A 163 9.63 -16.64 -19.59
N LYS A 164 10.24 -17.81 -19.83
CA LYS A 164 11.70 -17.97 -19.88
C LYS A 164 12.34 -17.02 -20.89
N LYS A 165 11.79 -16.94 -22.11
CA LYS A 165 12.28 -16.05 -23.18
C LYS A 165 12.29 -14.60 -22.71
N VAL A 166 11.16 -14.11 -22.19
CA VAL A 166 11.04 -12.72 -21.73
C VAL A 166 12.01 -12.45 -20.58
N MET A 167 12.04 -13.29 -19.55
CA MET A 167 12.93 -13.11 -18.39
C MET A 167 14.40 -13.09 -18.80
N THR A 168 14.80 -14.01 -19.69
CA THR A 168 16.17 -14.08 -20.19
C THR A 168 16.52 -12.83 -21.00
N THR A 169 15.61 -12.37 -21.85
CA THR A 169 15.81 -11.17 -22.67
C THR A 169 15.97 -9.92 -21.80
N MET A 170 15.07 -9.72 -20.84
CA MET A 170 15.11 -8.59 -19.91
C MET A 170 16.38 -8.60 -19.04
N LYS A 171 16.75 -9.79 -18.52
CA LYS A 171 18.00 -9.95 -17.77
C LYS A 171 19.23 -9.64 -18.61
N ASN A 172 19.27 -10.08 -19.86
CA ASN A 172 20.38 -9.78 -20.77
C ASN A 172 20.47 -8.29 -21.12
N ALA A 173 19.34 -7.58 -21.12
CA ALA A 173 19.30 -6.13 -21.28
C ALA A 173 19.68 -5.35 -20.01
N GLY A 174 19.94 -6.02 -18.89
CA GLY A 174 20.32 -5.39 -17.61
C GLY A 174 19.15 -4.79 -16.84
N VAL A 175 17.92 -5.23 -17.10
CA VAL A 175 16.71 -4.70 -16.44
C VAL A 175 16.64 -5.13 -14.99
N ASP A 176 16.29 -4.19 -14.10
CA ASP A 176 16.05 -4.44 -12.68
C ASP A 176 14.61 -4.94 -12.43
N ILE A 177 14.38 -6.21 -12.79
CA ILE A 177 13.08 -6.88 -12.65
C ILE A 177 12.76 -7.07 -11.16
N GLY A 178 11.75 -6.36 -10.67
CA GLY A 178 11.29 -6.51 -9.29
C GLY A 178 10.05 -7.41 -9.15
N MET A 179 9.24 -7.53 -10.20
CA MET A 179 8.00 -8.32 -10.19
C MET A 179 7.66 -8.80 -11.60
N VAL A 180 6.99 -9.95 -11.70
CA VAL A 180 6.46 -10.47 -12.96
C VAL A 180 5.04 -10.93 -12.72
N GLN A 181 4.10 -10.38 -13.47
CA GLN A 181 2.70 -10.73 -13.44
C GLN A 181 2.43 -11.82 -14.49
N VAL A 182 1.84 -12.92 -14.03
CA VAL A 182 1.52 -14.10 -14.84
C VAL A 182 0.03 -14.07 -15.15
N GLY A 183 -0.31 -13.51 -16.31
CA GLY A 183 -1.68 -13.27 -16.74
C GLY A 183 -2.21 -11.93 -16.25
N ASN A 184 -3.06 -11.30 -17.06
CA ASN A 184 -3.77 -10.07 -16.71
C ASN A 184 -5.26 -10.34 -16.50
N GLU A 185 -5.79 -9.91 -15.34
CA GLU A 185 -7.20 -10.01 -14.97
C GLU A 185 -7.86 -11.37 -15.28
N THR A 186 -7.19 -12.45 -14.86
CA THR A 186 -7.56 -13.84 -15.17
C THR A 186 -8.78 -14.36 -14.38
N THR A 187 -9.71 -13.49 -13.97
CA THR A 187 -10.86 -13.83 -13.11
C THR A 187 -11.75 -14.91 -13.72
N LYS A 188 -11.91 -14.91 -15.05
CA LYS A 188 -12.75 -15.87 -15.78
C LYS A 188 -11.96 -16.95 -16.51
N GLY A 189 -10.65 -17.00 -16.33
CA GLY A 189 -9.77 -17.93 -17.03
C GLY A 189 -8.57 -17.27 -17.65
N MET A 190 -7.84 -18.04 -18.45
CA MET A 190 -6.62 -17.62 -19.15
C MET A 190 -6.51 -18.40 -20.46
N MET A 191 -6.17 -17.73 -21.57
CA MET A 191 -5.99 -18.35 -22.90
C MET A 191 -7.19 -19.22 -23.34
N GLN A 192 -8.40 -18.69 -23.14
CA GLN A 192 -9.70 -19.31 -23.45
C GLN A 192 -10.02 -20.59 -22.66
N GLU A 193 -9.25 -20.90 -21.62
CA GLU A 193 -9.57 -21.96 -20.66
C GLU A 193 -10.17 -21.34 -19.40
N SER A 194 -11.39 -21.75 -19.06
CA SER A 194 -12.15 -21.23 -17.92
C SER A 194 -12.26 -22.22 -16.77
N ASP A 195 -11.89 -23.49 -16.97
CA ASP A 195 -11.84 -24.49 -15.90
C ASP A 195 -10.68 -24.19 -14.92
N PRO A 196 -10.96 -23.84 -13.64
CA PRO A 196 -9.92 -23.51 -12.66
C PRO A 196 -8.84 -24.57 -12.50
N ASP A 197 -9.18 -25.85 -12.60
CA ASP A 197 -8.20 -26.93 -12.44
C ASP A 197 -7.24 -27.02 -13.64
N LYS A 198 -7.61 -26.43 -14.78
CA LYS A 198 -6.80 -26.38 -16.00
C LYS A 198 -6.04 -25.07 -16.14
N TYR A 199 -6.72 -23.92 -16.13
CA TYR A 199 -6.02 -22.65 -16.39
C TYR A 199 -5.03 -22.29 -15.27
N MET A 200 -5.26 -22.74 -14.03
CA MET A 200 -4.28 -22.57 -12.95
C MET A 200 -2.99 -23.37 -13.17
N GLN A 201 -3.01 -24.42 -14.00
CA GLN A 201 -1.77 -25.09 -14.41
C GLN A 201 -0.94 -24.18 -15.32
N PHE A 202 -1.57 -23.40 -16.21
CA PHE A 202 -0.87 -22.41 -17.02
C PHE A 202 -0.23 -21.33 -16.12
N ILE A 203 -1.00 -20.80 -15.16
CA ILE A 203 -0.48 -19.82 -14.19
C ILE A 203 0.69 -20.43 -13.39
N SER A 204 0.57 -21.69 -12.97
CA SER A 204 1.64 -22.41 -12.26
C SER A 204 2.92 -22.50 -13.09
N GLU A 205 2.83 -22.83 -14.38
CA GLU A 205 4.00 -22.87 -15.27
C GLU A 205 4.69 -21.51 -15.43
N GLY A 206 3.90 -20.44 -15.60
CA GLY A 206 4.44 -19.08 -15.65
C GLY A 206 5.14 -18.69 -14.35
N VAL A 207 4.51 -18.95 -13.19
CA VAL A 207 5.11 -18.69 -11.86
C VAL A 207 6.40 -19.50 -11.65
N ASN A 208 6.40 -20.78 -12.03
CA ASN A 208 7.58 -21.64 -11.94
C ASN A 208 8.73 -21.11 -12.83
N ALA A 209 8.42 -20.63 -14.03
CA ALA A 209 9.40 -20.02 -14.92
C ALA A 209 9.95 -18.70 -14.32
N VAL A 210 9.11 -17.86 -13.72
CA VAL A 210 9.56 -16.64 -13.01
C VAL A 210 10.54 -17.00 -11.91
N HIS A 211 10.19 -17.93 -11.02
CA HIS A 211 11.08 -18.33 -9.92
C HIS A 211 12.40 -18.92 -10.40
N LYS A 212 12.43 -19.58 -11.56
CA LYS A 212 13.67 -20.15 -12.11
C LYS A 212 14.55 -19.12 -12.82
N TYR A 213 13.97 -18.25 -13.65
CA TYR A 213 14.72 -17.37 -14.54
C TYR A 213 14.85 -15.92 -14.03
N ALA A 214 14.03 -15.52 -13.06
CA ALA A 214 14.09 -14.26 -12.35
C ALA A 214 13.93 -14.45 -10.82
N PRO A 215 14.81 -15.22 -10.15
CA PRO A 215 14.67 -15.59 -8.73
C PRO A 215 14.68 -14.41 -7.74
N GLY A 216 15.10 -13.22 -8.17
CA GLY A 216 15.04 -11.99 -7.37
C GLY A 216 13.70 -11.23 -7.48
N ALA A 217 12.88 -11.57 -8.47
CA ALA A 217 11.59 -10.94 -8.73
C ALA A 217 10.47 -11.64 -7.95
N LEU A 218 9.40 -10.90 -7.67
CA LEU A 218 8.16 -11.47 -7.12
C LEU A 218 7.28 -12.02 -8.25
N ALA A 219 6.77 -13.24 -8.10
CA ALA A 219 5.75 -13.77 -9.01
C ALA A 219 4.35 -13.30 -8.57
N ALA A 220 3.66 -12.56 -9.43
CA ALA A 220 2.34 -12.01 -9.18
C ALA A 220 1.27 -12.68 -10.06
N VAL A 221 0.05 -12.74 -9.53
CA VAL A 221 -1.18 -13.12 -10.26
C VAL A 221 -2.17 -11.97 -10.13
N HIS A 222 -2.99 -11.72 -11.15
CA HIS A 222 -3.81 -10.51 -11.25
C HIS A 222 -5.28 -10.81 -11.55
N TYR A 223 -6.18 -10.14 -10.80
CA TYR A 223 -7.63 -10.31 -10.85
C TYR A 223 -8.36 -8.98 -10.62
N GLU A 224 -9.60 -8.88 -11.09
CA GLU A 224 -10.45 -7.71 -10.86
C GLU A 224 -11.53 -7.93 -9.78
N SER A 225 -12.44 -6.96 -9.60
CA SER A 225 -13.52 -6.96 -8.60
C SER A 225 -13.05 -7.37 -7.20
N PRO A 226 -12.14 -6.59 -6.57
CA PRO A 226 -11.54 -6.98 -5.31
C PRO A 226 -12.52 -6.82 -4.15
N THR A 227 -13.24 -7.89 -3.84
CA THR A 227 -14.05 -8.03 -2.61
C THR A 227 -13.45 -9.09 -1.70
N ALA A 228 -13.84 -9.10 -0.42
CA ALA A 228 -13.42 -10.15 0.49
C ALA A 228 -13.82 -11.56 0.01
N SER A 229 -15.02 -11.73 -0.56
CA SER A 229 -15.53 -13.02 -1.02
C SER A 229 -14.85 -13.48 -2.31
N SER A 230 -14.73 -12.62 -3.32
CA SER A 230 -14.06 -12.96 -4.59
C SER A 230 -12.60 -13.36 -4.35
N PHE A 231 -11.85 -12.56 -3.59
CA PHE A 231 -10.44 -12.85 -3.33
C PHE A 231 -10.24 -14.04 -2.39
N ALA A 232 -11.19 -14.34 -1.49
CA ALA A 232 -11.16 -15.56 -0.69
C ALA A 232 -11.33 -16.81 -1.56
N LYS A 233 -12.24 -16.76 -2.53
CA LYS A 233 -12.50 -17.84 -3.50
C LYS A 233 -11.27 -18.07 -4.39
N ILE A 234 -10.78 -17.03 -5.06
CA ILE A 234 -9.62 -17.13 -5.96
C ILE A 234 -8.38 -17.64 -5.20
N ALA A 235 -8.11 -17.11 -4.01
CA ALA A 235 -6.98 -17.57 -3.21
C ALA A 235 -7.12 -19.02 -2.73
N ALA A 236 -8.34 -19.50 -2.52
CA ALA A 236 -8.60 -20.91 -2.20
C ALA A 236 -8.31 -21.80 -3.41
N GLU A 237 -8.78 -21.41 -4.59
CA GLU A 237 -8.54 -22.15 -5.85
C GLU A 237 -7.04 -22.22 -6.17
N LEU A 238 -6.31 -21.10 -6.11
CA LEU A 238 -4.85 -21.09 -6.30
C LEU A 238 -4.13 -21.99 -5.32
N LYS A 239 -4.60 -22.05 -4.06
CA LYS A 239 -4.02 -22.93 -3.03
C LYS A 239 -4.33 -24.41 -3.33
N THR A 240 -5.55 -24.74 -3.71
CA THR A 240 -5.96 -26.09 -4.12
C THR A 240 -5.11 -26.59 -5.28
N ASN A 241 -4.90 -25.72 -6.28
CA ASN A 241 -4.08 -25.98 -7.46
C ASN A 241 -2.57 -25.77 -7.23
N LYS A 242 -2.15 -25.51 -5.98
CA LYS A 242 -0.74 -25.40 -5.55
C LYS A 242 0.09 -24.36 -6.33
N VAL A 243 -0.54 -23.28 -6.78
CA VAL A 243 0.16 -22.17 -7.46
C VAL A 243 1.03 -21.42 -6.46
N ASN A 244 2.34 -21.40 -6.68
CA ASN A 244 3.32 -20.83 -5.75
C ASN A 244 3.55 -19.32 -5.94
N TYR A 245 2.49 -18.51 -6.06
CA TYR A 245 2.63 -17.06 -6.27
C TYR A 245 3.08 -16.30 -5.00
N ASP A 246 3.69 -15.13 -5.16
CA ASP A 246 4.13 -14.25 -4.08
C ASP A 246 3.12 -13.13 -3.77
N VAL A 247 2.53 -12.56 -4.82
CA VAL A 247 1.68 -11.35 -4.77
C VAL A 247 0.33 -11.64 -5.42
N MET A 248 -0.75 -11.31 -4.73
CA MET A 248 -2.07 -11.18 -5.35
C MET A 248 -2.28 -9.71 -5.76
N GLY A 249 -2.45 -9.48 -7.04
CA GLY A 249 -2.77 -8.19 -7.63
C GLY A 249 -4.28 -7.97 -7.75
N ALA A 250 -4.71 -6.71 -7.66
CA ALA A 250 -6.07 -6.29 -7.91
C ALA A 250 -6.15 -5.14 -8.92
N THR A 251 -7.06 -5.21 -9.88
CA THR A 251 -7.54 -4.01 -10.59
C THR A 251 -8.50 -3.26 -9.69
N TYR A 252 -8.34 -1.94 -9.63
CA TYR A 252 -9.21 -1.09 -8.84
C TYR A 252 -9.32 0.34 -9.38
N TYR A 253 -10.39 0.62 -10.11
CA TYR A 253 -10.69 1.96 -10.62
C TYR A 253 -11.67 2.70 -9.68
N PRO A 254 -11.23 3.76 -8.98
CA PRO A 254 -12.07 4.44 -7.99
C PRO A 254 -13.17 5.31 -8.60
N HIS A 255 -13.29 5.44 -9.92
CA HIS A 255 -14.25 6.32 -10.64
C HIS A 255 -15.70 6.24 -10.16
N TRP A 256 -16.18 5.04 -9.81
CA TRP A 256 -17.60 4.79 -9.53
C TRP A 256 -17.96 4.74 -8.04
N ASN A 257 -17.04 4.24 -7.21
CA ASN A 257 -17.33 3.95 -5.80
C ASN A 257 -16.29 4.54 -4.82
N GLY A 258 -15.20 5.12 -5.33
CA GLY A 258 -14.02 5.49 -4.54
C GLY A 258 -13.37 4.27 -3.88
N PRO A 259 -12.22 4.41 -3.19
CA PRO A 259 -11.70 3.45 -2.23
C PRO A 259 -12.77 3.05 -1.20
N ASP A 260 -13.16 1.78 -1.20
CA ASP A 260 -14.33 1.27 -0.51
C ASP A 260 -14.01 0.05 0.37
N SER A 261 -15.03 -0.43 1.08
CA SER A 261 -14.89 -1.61 1.95
C SER A 261 -14.54 -2.89 1.20
N ASN A 262 -14.75 -2.94 -0.12
CA ASN A 262 -14.43 -4.11 -0.94
C ASN A 262 -12.92 -4.28 -1.07
N LEU A 263 -12.19 -3.23 -1.51
CA LEU A 263 -10.72 -3.29 -1.64
C LEU A 263 -10.07 -3.61 -0.28
N ILE A 264 -10.58 -3.01 0.80
CA ILE A 264 -10.16 -3.30 2.17
C ILE A 264 -10.38 -4.78 2.50
N GLY A 265 -11.54 -5.32 2.15
CA GLY A 265 -11.90 -6.72 2.37
C GLY A 265 -10.96 -7.69 1.65
N ALA A 266 -10.70 -7.44 0.37
CA ALA A 266 -9.79 -8.24 -0.45
C ALA A 266 -8.36 -8.23 0.11
N GLU A 267 -7.80 -7.04 0.36
CA GLU A 267 -6.45 -6.91 0.93
C GLU A 267 -6.36 -7.65 2.27
N ASN A 268 -7.34 -7.48 3.16
CA ASN A 268 -7.39 -8.18 4.44
C ASN A 268 -7.35 -9.71 4.28
N VAL A 269 -8.13 -10.26 3.37
CA VAL A 269 -8.19 -11.72 3.13
C VAL A 269 -6.82 -12.23 2.68
N ILE A 270 -6.21 -11.58 1.68
CA ILE A 270 -4.92 -12.01 1.15
C ILE A 270 -3.81 -11.88 2.18
N THR A 271 -3.72 -10.75 2.87
CA THR A 271 -2.58 -10.47 3.75
C THR A 271 -2.74 -11.12 5.13
N LYS A 272 -3.96 -11.20 5.68
CA LYS A 272 -4.21 -11.77 7.02
C LYS A 272 -4.56 -13.25 6.99
N THR A 273 -5.33 -13.74 6.02
CA THR A 273 -5.72 -15.17 5.98
C THR A 273 -4.69 -15.99 5.21
N TYR A 274 -4.40 -15.61 3.96
CA TYR A 274 -3.50 -16.38 3.09
C TYR A 274 -2.02 -16.02 3.27
N LYS A 275 -1.73 -14.93 3.99
CA LYS A 275 -0.36 -14.45 4.26
C LYS A 275 0.44 -14.20 2.97
N LYS A 276 -0.22 -13.80 1.88
CA LYS A 276 0.44 -13.38 0.62
C LYS A 276 0.60 -11.86 0.59
N LYS A 277 1.46 -11.35 -0.31
CA LYS A 277 1.58 -9.91 -0.54
C LYS A 277 0.39 -9.44 -1.39
N PHE A 278 0.08 -8.15 -1.30
CA PHE A 278 -1.03 -7.54 -2.03
C PHE A 278 -0.60 -6.21 -2.65
N ALA A 279 -1.02 -5.96 -3.89
CA ALA A 279 -0.83 -4.69 -4.59
C ALA A 279 -2.04 -4.40 -5.46
N VAL A 280 -2.35 -3.13 -5.69
CA VAL A 280 -3.27 -2.73 -6.78
C VAL A 280 -2.44 -2.59 -8.06
N MET A 281 -2.73 -3.38 -9.09
CA MET A 281 -1.94 -3.40 -10.32
C MET A 281 -2.43 -2.38 -11.34
N GLU A 282 -3.69 -1.96 -11.23
CA GLU A 282 -4.27 -0.95 -12.11
C GLU A 282 -5.21 -0.04 -11.31
N MET A 283 -5.00 1.26 -11.44
CA MET A 283 -5.93 2.31 -11.04
C MET A 283 -5.66 3.56 -11.86
N SER A 284 -6.66 4.40 -12.07
CA SER A 284 -6.50 5.72 -12.66
C SER A 284 -7.63 6.63 -12.15
N TYR A 285 -7.57 7.93 -12.43
CA TYR A 285 -8.66 8.86 -12.13
C TYR A 285 -8.69 10.02 -13.15
N PRO A 286 -9.86 10.38 -13.71
CA PRO A 286 -9.94 11.51 -14.64
C PRO A 286 -9.69 12.83 -13.91
N TYR A 287 -8.83 13.66 -14.50
CA TYR A 287 -8.65 15.05 -14.06
C TYR A 287 -9.58 16.01 -14.82
N THR A 288 -10.11 15.59 -15.97
CA THR A 288 -11.13 16.27 -16.78
C THR A 288 -12.08 15.23 -17.39
N THR A 289 -13.26 15.65 -17.85
CA THR A 289 -14.15 14.82 -18.69
C THR A 289 -14.05 15.14 -20.18
N ASP A 290 -13.21 16.12 -20.55
CA ASP A 290 -12.99 16.49 -21.95
C ASP A 290 -12.30 15.38 -22.74
N ASP A 291 -12.64 15.29 -24.03
CA ASP A 291 -11.92 14.53 -25.04
C ASP A 291 -10.80 15.39 -25.65
N MET A 292 -9.57 14.88 -25.60
CA MET A 292 -8.38 15.62 -25.99
C MET A 292 -7.69 15.08 -27.26
N ASP A 293 -8.16 13.99 -27.87
CA ASP A 293 -7.60 13.45 -29.11
C ASP A 293 -8.65 13.12 -30.21
N GLY A 294 -9.93 13.24 -29.89
CA GLY A 294 -11.08 12.99 -30.76
C GLY A 294 -11.66 11.58 -30.64
N GLN A 295 -11.05 10.72 -29.82
CA GLN A 295 -11.55 9.40 -29.47
C GLN A 295 -12.34 9.50 -28.15
N PRO A 296 -13.53 8.88 -28.07
CA PRO A 296 -14.27 8.83 -26.82
C PRO A 296 -13.46 8.16 -25.69
N ASN A 297 -13.29 8.91 -24.60
CA ASN A 297 -12.68 8.42 -23.36
C ASN A 297 -13.54 7.32 -22.70
N ILE A 298 -12.89 6.32 -22.11
CA ILE A 298 -13.55 5.21 -21.42
C ILE A 298 -14.37 5.69 -20.21
N VAL A 299 -13.94 6.81 -19.62
CA VAL A 299 -14.62 7.50 -18.53
C VAL A 299 -14.87 8.93 -18.99
N GLY A 300 -16.08 9.20 -19.48
CA GLY A 300 -16.59 10.54 -19.77
C GLY A 300 -17.28 11.16 -18.54
N ASP A 301 -18.46 11.73 -18.74
CA ASP A 301 -19.23 12.34 -17.67
C ASP A 301 -19.69 11.33 -16.61
N ILE A 302 -19.31 11.58 -15.35
CA ILE A 302 -19.67 10.75 -14.20
C ILE A 302 -20.68 11.50 -13.32
N SER A 303 -21.81 10.86 -13.03
CA SER A 303 -22.76 11.34 -12.04
C SER A 303 -22.27 11.04 -10.63
N ASN A 304 -22.06 12.08 -9.81
CA ASN A 304 -21.57 11.99 -8.41
C ASN A 304 -20.21 11.27 -8.27
N PRO A 305 -19.15 11.79 -8.88
CA PRO A 305 -17.84 11.18 -8.77
C PRO A 305 -17.36 11.22 -7.29
N PRO A 306 -16.68 10.17 -6.80
CA PRO A 306 -16.24 10.06 -5.41
C PRO A 306 -15.19 11.12 -5.03
N TYR A 307 -14.48 11.63 -6.04
CA TYR A 307 -13.63 12.81 -5.93
C TYR A 307 -14.05 13.80 -7.02
N LYS A 308 -13.80 15.08 -6.81
CA LYS A 308 -14.10 16.09 -7.83
C LYS A 308 -13.22 15.85 -9.07
N ILE A 309 -13.79 15.74 -10.26
CA ILE A 309 -13.02 15.72 -11.52
C ILE A 309 -12.18 17.00 -11.62
N SER A 310 -10.88 16.85 -11.36
CA SER A 310 -9.88 17.92 -11.27
C SER A 310 -8.51 17.33 -10.97
N VAL A 311 -7.44 18.11 -11.16
CA VAL A 311 -6.07 17.71 -10.79
C VAL A 311 -5.94 17.41 -9.29
N GLN A 312 -6.65 18.15 -8.41
CA GLN A 312 -6.69 17.85 -6.98
C GLN A 312 -7.44 16.55 -6.68
N GLY A 313 -8.60 16.32 -7.30
CA GLY A 313 -9.36 15.08 -7.07
C GLY A 313 -8.63 13.84 -7.59
N GLN A 314 -7.90 13.96 -8.69
CA GLN A 314 -6.97 12.92 -9.16
C GLN A 314 -5.89 12.63 -8.11
N ALA A 315 -5.29 13.66 -7.51
CA ALA A 315 -4.31 13.51 -6.42
C ALA A 315 -4.92 12.87 -5.14
N ASP A 316 -6.17 13.19 -4.82
CA ASP A 316 -6.90 12.62 -3.69
C ASP A 316 -7.21 11.13 -3.92
N ALA A 317 -7.66 10.76 -5.12
CA ALA A 317 -7.92 9.37 -5.52
C ALA A 317 -6.64 8.51 -5.45
N ILE A 318 -5.51 9.02 -5.97
CA ILE A 318 -4.20 8.36 -5.84
C ILE A 318 -3.85 8.17 -4.36
N SER A 319 -3.95 9.24 -3.56
CA SER A 319 -3.58 9.18 -2.13
C SER A 319 -4.40 8.14 -1.36
N ASP A 320 -5.71 8.07 -1.61
CA ASP A 320 -6.59 7.17 -0.89
C ASP A 320 -6.48 5.70 -1.32
N VAL A 321 -6.12 5.39 -2.58
CA VAL A 321 -5.79 4.01 -2.97
C VAL A 321 -4.55 3.52 -2.22
N TRP A 322 -3.47 4.31 -2.18
CA TRP A 322 -2.28 3.94 -1.43
C TRP A 322 -2.55 3.83 0.07
N LYS A 323 -3.35 4.74 0.63
CA LYS A 323 -3.79 4.66 2.03
C LYS A 323 -4.50 3.34 2.30
N THR A 324 -5.42 2.95 1.42
CA THR A 324 -6.23 1.75 1.56
C THR A 324 -5.40 0.48 1.51
N VAL A 325 -4.42 0.39 0.60
CA VAL A 325 -3.51 -0.75 0.51
C VAL A 325 -2.55 -0.82 1.70
N MET A 326 -2.08 0.32 2.20
CA MET A 326 -1.04 0.39 3.24
C MET A 326 -1.58 0.39 4.68
N GLN A 327 -2.88 0.60 4.90
CA GLN A 327 -3.49 0.85 6.22
C GLN A 327 -3.26 -0.26 7.27
N ASN A 328 -3.07 -1.51 6.83
CA ASN A 328 -3.07 -2.65 7.75
C ASN A 328 -1.75 -2.85 8.50
N GLY A 329 -0.67 -2.17 8.09
CA GLY A 329 0.63 -2.18 8.79
C GLY A 329 1.24 -3.57 9.01
N ASN A 330 0.81 -4.58 8.24
CA ASN A 330 1.26 -5.97 8.33
C ASN A 330 2.53 -6.25 7.51
N GLY A 331 3.00 -5.26 6.74
CA GLY A 331 4.17 -5.37 5.85
C GLY A 331 3.94 -6.21 4.59
N LYS A 332 2.68 -6.49 4.23
CA LYS A 332 2.31 -7.29 3.05
C LYS A 332 1.57 -6.49 1.97
N GLY A 333 0.94 -5.36 2.31
CA GLY A 333 0.54 -4.36 1.32
C GLY A 333 1.78 -3.70 0.72
N LEU A 334 1.93 -3.75 -0.60
CA LEU A 334 3.12 -3.27 -1.30
C LEU A 334 2.96 -1.84 -1.81
N GLY A 335 1.74 -1.44 -2.20
CA GLY A 335 1.45 -0.18 -2.86
C GLY A 335 0.55 -0.41 -4.07
N ALA A 336 0.66 0.45 -5.08
CA ALA A 336 -0.16 0.36 -6.28
C ALA A 336 0.58 0.83 -7.54
N PHE A 337 -0.06 0.66 -8.69
CA PHE A 337 0.36 1.13 -10.00
C PHE A 337 -0.74 1.98 -10.64
N TYR A 338 -0.38 3.19 -11.08
CA TYR A 338 -1.27 4.04 -11.87
C TYR A 338 -1.22 3.59 -13.33
N TRP A 339 -2.36 3.26 -13.92
CA TRP A 339 -2.46 2.76 -15.28
C TRP A 339 -2.40 3.92 -16.28
N GLU A 340 -1.43 3.88 -17.19
CA GLU A 340 -1.25 4.81 -18.32
C GLU A 340 -1.34 6.31 -17.93
N PRO A 341 -0.43 6.83 -17.10
CA PRO A 341 -0.43 8.24 -16.74
C PRO A 341 0.05 9.13 -17.88
N ALA A 342 0.52 8.58 -19.00
CA ALA A 342 1.19 9.32 -20.05
C ALA A 342 0.61 9.09 -21.43
N TRP A 343 -0.48 8.31 -21.54
CA TRP A 343 -1.11 8.01 -22.82
C TRP A 343 -1.95 9.17 -23.33
N ILE A 344 -1.27 10.15 -23.88
CA ILE A 344 -1.79 11.45 -24.30
C ILE A 344 -2.00 11.50 -25.83
N PRO A 345 -2.66 12.55 -26.36
CA PRO A 345 -2.85 12.70 -27.80
C PRO A 345 -1.51 12.82 -28.54
N VAL A 346 -1.38 12.20 -29.72
CA VAL A 346 -0.23 12.49 -30.62
C VAL A 346 -0.27 13.95 -31.06
N LYS A 347 -1.48 14.45 -31.34
CA LYS A 347 -1.77 15.85 -31.58
C LYS A 347 -3.03 16.25 -30.80
N ALA A 348 -2.84 17.16 -29.84
CA ALA A 348 -3.91 17.62 -28.95
C ALA A 348 -5.09 18.23 -29.70
N GLY A 349 -6.30 18.00 -29.18
CA GLY A 349 -7.57 18.54 -29.63
C GLY A 349 -8.42 17.55 -30.41
N TRP A 350 -9.71 17.49 -30.03
CA TRP A 350 -10.73 16.62 -30.62
C TRP A 350 -10.83 16.72 -32.16
N ASN A 351 -10.57 17.90 -32.73
CA ASN A 351 -10.56 18.12 -34.18
C ASN A 351 -9.40 17.43 -34.93
N ASN A 352 -8.40 16.90 -34.20
CA ASN A 352 -7.27 16.19 -34.78
C ASN A 352 -7.48 14.67 -34.82
N TYR A 353 -8.71 14.19 -34.60
CA TYR A 353 -9.03 12.76 -34.56
C TYR A 353 -8.42 11.96 -35.72
N GLN A 354 -8.59 12.39 -36.97
CA GLN A 354 -8.06 11.66 -38.12
C GLN A 354 -6.53 11.53 -38.06
N PHE A 355 -5.82 12.58 -37.66
CA PHE A 355 -4.37 12.55 -37.49
C PHE A 355 -3.97 11.54 -36.40
N ASN A 356 -4.68 11.55 -35.27
CA ASN A 356 -4.43 10.64 -34.17
C ASN A 356 -4.75 9.18 -34.55
N ARG A 357 -5.82 8.94 -35.32
CA ARG A 357 -6.12 7.61 -35.87
C ARG A 357 -5.07 7.11 -36.85
N ASP A 358 -4.60 7.96 -37.76
CA ASP A 358 -3.55 7.61 -38.71
C ASP A 358 -2.24 7.28 -37.97
N ALA A 359 -1.95 8.01 -36.89
CA ALA A 359 -0.84 7.69 -36.00
C ALA A 359 -1.06 6.33 -35.29
N SER A 360 -2.28 6.02 -34.84
CA SER A 360 -2.60 4.70 -34.27
C SER A 360 -2.33 3.56 -35.25
N ILE A 361 -2.75 3.70 -36.51
CA ILE A 361 -2.50 2.71 -37.57
C ILE A 361 -1.00 2.48 -37.77
N LYS A 362 -0.22 3.57 -37.79
CA LYS A 362 1.20 3.52 -38.14
C LYS A 362 2.12 3.12 -37.00
N TYR A 363 1.85 3.62 -35.80
CA TYR A 363 2.76 3.52 -34.64
C TYR A 363 2.14 2.77 -33.47
N GLY A 364 0.85 2.45 -33.53
CA GLY A 364 0.13 1.78 -32.46
C GLY A 364 -0.22 2.68 -31.28
N THR A 365 -0.26 4.01 -31.47
CA THR A 365 -0.48 5.00 -30.40
C THR A 365 -1.87 5.06 -29.81
N GLY A 366 -2.88 4.42 -30.39
CA GLY A 366 -4.23 4.41 -29.81
C GLY A 366 -4.60 3.06 -29.25
N TRP A 367 -5.79 2.92 -28.66
CA TRP A 367 -6.15 1.71 -27.92
C TRP A 367 -6.22 0.46 -28.81
N ALA A 368 -6.56 0.63 -30.08
CA ALA A 368 -6.58 -0.42 -31.10
C ALA A 368 -6.47 0.17 -32.52
N THR A 369 -6.20 -0.70 -33.50
CA THR A 369 -6.30 -0.42 -34.94
C THR A 369 -7.34 -1.32 -35.59
N GLN A 370 -7.71 -1.01 -36.84
CA GLN A 370 -8.60 -1.86 -37.66
C GLN A 370 -8.09 -3.30 -37.85
N TYR A 371 -6.80 -3.56 -37.65
CA TYR A 371 -6.21 -4.88 -37.88
C TYR A 371 -6.44 -5.85 -36.71
N ALA A 372 -6.91 -5.35 -35.56
CA ALA A 372 -7.08 -6.13 -34.34
C ALA A 372 -8.34 -7.02 -34.33
N ALA A 373 -9.41 -6.62 -35.02
CA ALA A 373 -10.72 -7.29 -34.94
C ALA A 373 -10.64 -8.78 -35.32
N LYS A 374 -9.94 -9.07 -36.42
CA LYS A 374 -9.76 -10.43 -36.93
C LYS A 374 -9.11 -11.37 -35.91
N TYR A 375 -8.21 -10.88 -35.06
CA TYR A 375 -7.58 -11.69 -34.03
C TYR A 375 -8.61 -12.25 -33.03
N TYR A 376 -9.53 -11.39 -32.58
CA TYR A 376 -10.60 -11.82 -31.68
C TYR A 376 -11.61 -12.73 -32.38
N ASP A 377 -11.98 -12.44 -33.62
CA ASP A 377 -12.89 -13.28 -34.40
C ASP A 377 -12.30 -14.68 -34.64
N ASP A 378 -11.03 -14.78 -34.98
CA ASP A 378 -10.33 -16.06 -35.19
C ASP A 378 -10.16 -16.87 -33.90
N ALA A 379 -10.24 -16.20 -32.74
CA ALA A 379 -10.34 -16.82 -31.42
C ALA A 379 -11.80 -17.13 -31.02
N GLY A 380 -12.81 -16.72 -31.79
CA GLY A 380 -14.22 -16.93 -31.45
C GLY A 380 -14.75 -15.96 -30.40
N LEU A 381 -14.07 -14.82 -30.19
CA LEU A 381 -14.51 -13.72 -29.32
C LEU A 381 -15.15 -12.62 -30.16
N THR A 382 -16.24 -12.94 -30.87
CA THR A 382 -16.86 -12.06 -31.88
C THR A 382 -17.31 -10.72 -31.33
N ASP A 383 -17.77 -10.66 -30.07
CA ASP A 383 -18.16 -9.39 -29.44
C ASP A 383 -16.95 -8.46 -29.26
N ALA A 384 -15.78 -9.04 -28.95
CA ALA A 384 -14.53 -8.29 -28.86
C ALA A 384 -14.00 -7.88 -30.24
N GLY A 385 -14.18 -8.73 -31.26
CA GLY A 385 -13.88 -8.41 -32.65
C GLY A 385 -14.73 -7.24 -33.15
N ALA A 386 -16.05 -7.31 -32.96
CA ALA A 386 -16.98 -6.24 -33.30
C ALA A 386 -16.67 -4.93 -32.54
N ASN A 387 -16.30 -5.02 -31.26
CA ASN A 387 -15.88 -3.85 -30.49
C ASN A 387 -14.61 -3.20 -31.07
N ALA A 388 -13.60 -4.00 -31.41
CA ALA A 388 -12.38 -3.50 -32.04
C ALA A 388 -12.69 -2.86 -33.40
N ASP A 389 -13.47 -3.53 -34.26
CA ASP A 389 -13.84 -3.04 -35.59
C ASP A 389 -14.63 -1.72 -35.54
N GLN A 390 -15.55 -1.60 -34.58
CA GLN A 390 -16.40 -0.43 -34.46
C GLN A 390 -15.70 0.77 -33.80
N TYR A 391 -14.84 0.54 -32.80
CA TYR A 391 -14.37 1.59 -31.90
C TYR A 391 -12.86 1.84 -31.94
N TRP A 392 -12.08 1.14 -32.77
CA TRP A 392 -10.63 1.39 -32.89
C TRP A 392 -10.34 2.85 -33.25
N GLY A 393 -9.24 3.39 -32.70
CA GLY A 393 -8.90 4.80 -32.89
C GLY A 393 -7.74 5.23 -32.01
N ALA A 394 -7.82 6.44 -31.45
CA ALA A 394 -6.77 7.05 -30.63
C ALA A 394 -6.81 6.53 -29.17
N SER A 395 -6.23 7.26 -28.21
CA SER A 395 -6.27 6.88 -26.78
C SER A 395 -7.71 6.93 -26.27
N SER A 396 -8.06 6.13 -25.26
CA SER A 396 -9.34 6.30 -24.55
C SER A 396 -9.14 6.69 -23.09
N TYR A 397 -7.94 7.17 -22.75
CA TYR A 397 -7.50 7.45 -21.39
C TYR A 397 -6.73 8.77 -21.24
N ASP A 398 -6.68 9.60 -22.28
CA ASP A 398 -5.97 10.89 -22.23
C ASP A 398 -6.46 11.78 -21.07
N ASN A 399 -7.76 11.73 -20.73
CA ASN A 399 -8.34 12.49 -19.63
C ASN A 399 -8.00 11.96 -18.23
N GLN A 400 -7.34 10.82 -18.17
CA GLN A 400 -6.83 10.20 -16.94
C GLN A 400 -5.31 10.24 -16.86
N ALA A 401 -4.62 10.82 -17.84
CA ALA A 401 -3.19 11.04 -17.75
C ALA A 401 -2.81 11.93 -16.54
N LEU A 402 -1.54 11.84 -16.12
CA LEU A 402 -0.87 12.73 -15.18
C LEU A 402 -0.01 13.77 -15.91
N PHE A 403 -0.17 13.86 -17.24
CA PHE A 403 0.35 14.89 -18.12
C PHE A 403 -0.83 15.55 -18.84
N ASP A 404 -0.68 16.82 -19.20
CA ASP A 404 -1.62 17.50 -20.08
C ASP A 404 -1.48 16.99 -21.54
N PRO A 405 -2.39 17.37 -22.46
CA PRO A 405 -2.35 16.94 -23.86
C PRO A 405 -1.07 17.27 -24.63
N ASN A 406 -0.24 18.17 -24.10
CA ASN A 406 0.99 18.62 -24.72
C ASN A 406 2.23 18.06 -24.01
N GLY A 407 2.06 17.11 -23.07
CA GLY A 407 3.14 16.44 -22.36
C GLY A 407 3.74 17.24 -21.20
N TYR A 408 3.06 18.27 -20.68
CA TYR A 408 3.48 18.93 -19.44
C TYR A 408 2.94 18.16 -18.23
N PRO A 409 3.77 17.89 -17.20
CA PRO A 409 3.34 17.12 -16.04
C PRO A 409 2.32 17.90 -15.22
N LEU A 410 1.20 17.26 -14.89
CA LEU A 410 0.24 17.79 -13.93
C LEU A 410 0.81 17.72 -12.51
N GLN A 411 0.38 18.63 -11.63
CA GLN A 411 0.80 18.63 -10.24
C GLN A 411 0.33 17.38 -9.47
N SER A 412 -0.71 16.68 -9.94
CA SER A 412 -1.18 15.39 -9.40
C SER A 412 -0.09 14.31 -9.45
N LEU A 413 0.86 14.37 -10.40
CA LEU A 413 2.01 13.48 -10.45
C LEU A 413 2.91 13.61 -9.21
N LEU A 414 3.03 14.80 -8.61
CA LEU A 414 3.78 15.00 -7.35
C LEU A 414 3.17 14.26 -6.15
N THR A 415 1.97 13.68 -6.29
CA THR A 415 1.36 12.88 -5.23
C THR A 415 2.29 11.76 -4.79
N PHE A 416 2.99 11.09 -5.73
CA PHE A 416 3.90 9.99 -5.41
C PHE A 416 5.00 10.38 -4.42
N LYS A 417 5.63 11.53 -4.61
CA LYS A 417 6.63 12.08 -3.69
C LYS A 417 6.02 12.62 -2.40
N LYS A 418 4.92 13.37 -2.50
CA LYS A 418 4.30 14.06 -1.35
C LYS A 418 3.62 13.08 -0.36
N MET A 419 3.17 11.91 -0.81
CA MET A 419 2.53 10.91 0.04
C MET A 419 3.51 10.14 0.94
N ILE A 420 4.82 10.21 0.70
CA ILE A 420 5.82 9.48 1.48
C ILE A 420 5.84 9.96 2.94
N THR A 421 5.68 9.03 3.87
CA THR A 421 5.85 9.28 5.30
C THR A 421 7.30 9.08 5.73
N TYR A 422 7.75 9.92 6.66
CA TYR A 422 9.09 9.79 7.23
C TYR A 422 9.12 8.71 8.33
N ASN A 423 8.81 9.10 9.57
CA ASN A 423 8.56 8.16 10.66
C ASN A 423 7.10 8.27 11.04
N TYR A 424 6.46 7.15 11.36
CA TYR A 424 5.06 7.14 11.75
C TYR A 424 4.78 6.13 12.87
N VAL A 425 3.72 6.38 13.63
CA VAL A 425 3.24 5.51 14.71
C VAL A 425 2.36 4.44 14.07
N SER A 426 2.83 3.19 13.98
CA SER A 426 2.02 2.12 13.37
C SER A 426 0.90 1.63 14.26
N LYS A 427 1.14 1.52 15.57
CA LYS A 427 0.09 1.25 16.57
C LYS A 427 0.55 1.56 17.99
N ASN A 428 -0.43 1.80 18.85
CA ASN A 428 -0.22 1.83 20.28
C ASN A 428 0.29 0.47 20.79
N ALA A 429 1.36 0.50 21.59
CA ALA A 429 1.85 -0.68 22.28
C ALA A 429 1.25 -0.75 23.68
N LYS A 430 1.13 -1.98 24.21
CA LYS A 430 0.69 -2.19 25.59
C LYS A 430 1.66 -1.47 26.54
N LYS A 431 1.14 -0.50 27.29
CA LYS A 431 1.89 0.27 28.27
C LYS A 431 2.51 -0.66 29.32
N PRO A 432 3.84 -0.67 29.48
CA PRO A 432 4.48 -1.39 30.56
C PRO A 432 4.10 -0.80 31.91
N VAL A 433 3.84 -1.69 32.85
CA VAL A 433 3.39 -1.37 34.20
C VAL A 433 4.53 -1.47 35.23
N ASP A 434 5.64 -2.09 34.84
CA ASP A 434 6.88 -2.17 35.62
C ASP A 434 7.62 -0.83 35.69
N ARG A 435 8.58 -0.77 36.62
CA ARG A 435 9.57 0.30 36.61
C ARG A 435 10.77 -0.07 35.74
N TYR A 436 11.37 0.95 35.16
CA TYR A 436 12.52 0.83 34.27
C TYR A 436 13.67 1.71 34.76
N LYS A 437 14.90 1.29 34.45
CA LYS A 437 16.10 2.12 34.59
C LYS A 437 16.80 2.25 33.25
N VAL A 438 17.52 3.36 33.04
CA VAL A 438 18.34 3.53 31.83
C VAL A 438 19.50 2.53 31.85
N SER A 439 19.65 1.76 30.77
CA SER A 439 20.80 0.89 30.50
C SER A 439 21.83 1.54 29.59
N LYS A 440 21.41 2.38 28.63
CA LYS A 440 22.31 3.08 27.70
C LYS A 440 22.40 4.58 28.03
N ARG A 441 23.32 4.96 28.91
CA ARG A 441 23.46 6.32 29.45
C ARG A 441 23.88 7.37 28.42
N THR A 442 24.58 6.98 27.36
CA THR A 442 25.06 7.85 26.28
C THR A 442 23.99 8.23 25.26
N ALA A 443 22.81 7.61 25.31
CA ALA A 443 21.72 7.87 24.39
C ALA A 443 20.87 9.09 24.81
N TYR A 444 19.88 9.42 23.97
CA TYR A 444 18.95 10.54 24.17
C TYR A 444 17.49 10.05 24.23
N ALA A 445 16.66 10.83 24.92
CA ALA A 445 15.23 10.86 24.70
C ALA A 445 14.91 11.86 23.57
N TYR A 446 13.77 11.66 22.91
CA TYR A 446 13.36 12.44 21.74
C TYR A 446 11.95 13.00 21.90
N SER A 447 11.70 14.16 21.30
CA SER A 447 10.37 14.62 20.94
C SER A 447 10.11 14.34 19.46
N PHE A 448 8.84 14.13 19.11
CA PHE A 448 8.41 13.95 17.72
C PHE A 448 7.87 15.27 17.21
N LYS A 449 8.38 15.73 16.06
CA LYS A 449 7.91 16.94 15.38
C LYS A 449 7.16 16.53 14.11
N GLY A 450 5.85 16.77 14.09
CA GLY A 450 4.96 16.37 12.99
C GLY A 450 3.65 15.77 13.53
N SER A 451 2.93 15.05 12.67
CA SER A 451 1.76 14.26 13.04
C SER A 451 2.16 12.82 13.39
N ASN A 452 1.22 12.00 13.86
CA ASN A 452 1.48 10.57 14.06
C ASN A 452 1.77 9.83 12.75
N ASP A 453 1.32 10.36 11.63
CA ASP A 453 1.50 9.75 10.31
C ASP A 453 2.80 10.18 9.62
N SER A 454 3.43 11.26 10.08
CA SER A 454 4.75 11.66 9.58
C SER A 454 5.42 12.62 10.56
N PHE A 455 6.52 12.19 11.17
CA PHE A 455 7.29 13.00 12.10
C PHE A 455 8.80 12.78 11.98
N THR A 456 9.55 13.73 12.53
CA THR A 456 11.00 13.65 12.71
C THR A 456 11.37 13.57 14.19
N PHE A 457 12.51 12.93 14.49
CA PHE A 457 13.06 12.85 15.83
C PHE A 457 13.86 14.12 16.16
N LYS A 458 13.47 14.84 17.21
CA LYS A 458 14.26 15.94 17.79
C LYS A 458 14.81 15.51 19.15
N LYS A 459 16.11 15.69 19.40
CA LYS A 459 16.70 15.39 20.72
C LYS A 459 16.01 16.24 21.79
N ALA A 460 15.44 15.60 22.81
CA ALA A 460 14.79 16.27 23.92
C ALA A 460 15.77 16.46 25.09
N PHE A 461 16.39 15.38 25.57
CA PHE A 461 17.39 15.44 26.64
C PHE A 461 18.27 14.17 26.68
N PRO A 462 19.50 14.23 27.22
CA PRO A 462 20.36 13.06 27.36
C PRO A 462 19.88 12.14 28.48
N LEU A 463 19.93 10.81 28.25
CA LEU A 463 19.48 9.81 29.20
C LEU A 463 20.38 9.71 30.45
N SER A 464 21.61 10.20 30.37
CA SER A 464 22.51 10.34 31.54
C SER A 464 21.85 11.15 32.66
N THR A 465 20.97 12.09 32.32
CA THR A 465 20.28 12.96 33.27
C THR A 465 19.12 12.28 34.02
N LEU A 466 18.79 11.04 33.69
CA LEU A 466 17.79 10.22 34.36
C LEU A 466 18.44 9.35 35.45
N LYS A 467 18.44 9.80 36.70
CA LYS A 467 19.16 9.13 37.80
C LYS A 467 18.43 7.94 38.46
N SER A 468 17.12 7.81 38.27
CA SER A 468 16.24 6.94 39.09
C SER A 468 15.53 5.82 38.31
N PHE A 469 14.47 5.27 38.90
CA PHE A 469 13.54 4.33 38.27
C PHE A 469 12.29 5.05 37.77
N TYR A 470 11.93 4.83 36.51
CA TYR A 470 10.85 5.54 35.84
C TYR A 470 9.70 4.59 35.52
N LYS A 471 8.48 5.14 35.51
CA LYS A 471 7.34 4.46 34.90
C LYS A 471 7.26 4.90 33.45
N ILE A 472 6.81 3.99 32.60
CA ILE A 472 6.45 4.31 31.23
C ILE A 472 5.02 4.86 31.27
N ASP A 473 4.76 5.99 30.63
CA ASP A 473 3.41 6.57 30.58
C ASP A 473 2.67 6.26 29.28
N LYS A 474 3.38 6.13 28.15
CA LYS A 474 2.88 5.61 26.87
C LYS A 474 3.90 4.69 26.20
N ALA A 475 3.44 3.83 25.30
CA ALA A 475 4.30 2.98 24.49
C ALA A 475 3.73 2.87 23.08
N GLU A 476 4.57 2.98 22.07
CA GLU A 476 4.17 3.02 20.65
C GLU A 476 5.15 2.22 19.80
N TYR A 477 4.64 1.55 18.78
CA TYR A 477 5.46 1.01 17.71
C TYR A 477 5.63 2.08 16.63
N ILE A 478 6.88 2.40 16.33
CA ILE A 478 7.26 3.41 15.35
C ILE A 478 7.94 2.73 14.18
N VAL A 479 7.41 2.96 12.98
CA VAL A 479 8.08 2.58 11.74
C VAL A 479 8.96 3.76 11.33
N LYS A 480 10.23 3.48 11.11
CA LYS A 480 11.18 4.49 10.62
C LYS A 480 11.21 4.52 9.10
N THR A 481 11.87 5.54 8.55
CA THR A 481 12.09 5.71 7.10
C THR A 481 12.67 4.48 6.40
N ASN A 482 13.41 3.62 7.13
CA ASN A 482 13.94 2.35 6.60
C ASN A 482 12.93 1.19 6.60
N GLY A 483 11.65 1.44 6.89
CA GLY A 483 10.58 0.45 6.98
C GLY A 483 10.62 -0.45 8.23
N LYS A 484 11.62 -0.31 9.11
CA LYS A 484 11.73 -1.15 10.31
C LYS A 484 10.90 -0.59 11.47
N THR A 485 10.23 -1.48 12.18
CA THR A 485 9.41 -1.16 13.35
C THR A 485 10.23 -1.24 14.64
N TYR A 486 10.12 -0.22 15.49
CA TYR A 486 10.80 -0.10 16.77
C TYR A 486 9.82 0.27 17.88
N LEU A 487 9.94 -0.37 19.04
CA LEU A 487 9.12 -0.02 20.21
C LEU A 487 9.75 1.16 20.97
N TYR A 488 9.00 2.25 21.10
CA TYR A 488 9.40 3.40 21.89
C TYR A 488 8.51 3.54 23.12
N TYR A 489 9.14 3.92 24.23
CA TYR A 489 8.48 4.21 25.50
C TYR A 489 8.55 5.70 25.75
N HIS A 490 7.40 6.30 26.02
CA HIS A 490 7.32 7.67 26.49
C HIS A 490 7.49 7.70 28.00
N ILE A 491 8.31 8.64 28.47
CA ILE A 491 8.49 8.90 29.89
C ILE A 491 8.18 10.36 30.23
N THR A 492 7.62 10.54 31.42
CA THR A 492 7.42 11.85 32.05
C THR A 492 8.07 11.81 33.44
N SER A 493 9.03 12.70 33.69
CA SER A 493 9.70 12.83 34.98
C SER A 493 10.00 14.28 35.35
N GLY A 494 9.20 14.83 36.26
CA GLY A 494 9.25 16.26 36.57
C GLY A 494 8.96 17.07 35.31
N LYS A 495 9.86 17.99 34.95
CA LYS A 495 9.75 18.80 33.73
C LYS A 495 10.25 18.10 32.46
N LYS A 496 10.76 16.87 32.55
CA LYS A 496 11.31 16.12 31.39
C LYS A 496 10.25 15.21 30.81
N SER A 497 10.06 15.29 29.50
CA SER A 497 9.12 14.48 28.75
C SER A 497 9.75 14.06 27.42
N GLY A 498 9.63 12.79 27.04
CA GLY A 498 10.16 12.32 25.77
C GLY A 498 10.14 10.80 25.55
N TRP A 499 10.32 10.43 24.29
CA TRP A 499 10.35 9.07 23.79
C TRP A 499 11.75 8.46 23.83
N ILE A 500 11.84 7.23 24.31
CA ILE A 500 13.08 6.47 24.44
C ILE A 500 12.89 5.12 23.75
N TRP A 501 13.85 4.73 22.92
CA TRP A 501 13.84 3.39 22.35
C TRP A 501 13.92 2.34 23.47
N HIS A 502 13.00 1.37 23.49
CA HIS A 502 12.81 0.48 24.64
C HIS A 502 14.07 -0.28 25.05
N SER A 503 14.96 -0.62 24.11
CA SER A 503 16.21 -1.35 24.36
C SER A 503 17.21 -0.55 25.22
N TYR A 504 17.05 0.78 25.31
CA TYR A 504 17.85 1.65 26.17
C TYR A 504 17.38 1.64 27.63
N LEU A 505 16.33 0.87 27.93
CA LEU A 505 15.73 0.74 29.23
C LEU A 505 15.78 -0.73 29.68
N LYS A 506 16.09 -0.95 30.95
CA LYS A 506 16.08 -2.26 31.60
C LYS A 506 14.90 -2.37 32.55
N LYS A 507 14.02 -3.34 32.30
CA LYS A 507 12.90 -3.69 33.18
C LYS A 507 13.42 -4.07 34.57
N CYS A 508 12.78 -3.54 35.61
CA CYS A 508 13.10 -3.77 37.02
C CYS A 508 11.86 -4.34 37.75
N PRO A 509 11.61 -5.66 37.67
CA PRO A 509 10.41 -6.28 38.21
C PRO A 509 10.45 -6.41 39.74
N ASN A 510 9.29 -6.59 40.37
CA ASN A 510 9.22 -7.02 41.78
C ASN A 510 9.33 -8.55 41.86
N LYS A 511 9.99 -9.04 42.91
CA LYS A 511 10.24 -10.48 43.12
C LYS A 511 9.94 -10.90 44.54
N VAL A 512 9.23 -11.99 44.71
CA VAL A 512 9.15 -12.72 45.98
C VAL A 512 10.46 -13.48 46.15
N THR A 513 11.16 -13.20 47.24
CA THR A 513 12.44 -13.82 47.60
C THR A 513 12.28 -14.95 48.60
N LYS A 514 11.28 -14.86 49.48
CA LYS A 514 10.99 -15.88 50.50
C LYS A 514 9.54 -15.75 50.97
N THR A 515 8.89 -16.88 51.22
CA THR A 515 7.57 -16.93 51.88
C THR A 515 7.62 -17.94 53.02
N THR A 516 7.16 -17.55 54.20
CA THR A 516 7.08 -18.41 55.38
C THR A 516 5.66 -18.40 55.93
N LYS A 517 5.12 -19.57 56.26
CA LYS A 517 3.84 -19.69 56.98
C LYS A 517 3.99 -19.14 58.41
N VAL A 518 2.90 -18.62 58.98
CA VAL A 518 2.85 -18.09 60.35
C VAL A 518 1.76 -18.82 61.12
N SER A 519 2.05 -19.17 62.38
CA SER A 519 1.07 -19.72 63.32
C SER A 519 -0.03 -18.68 63.60
N TYR A 520 -1.30 -19.11 63.53
CA TYR A 520 -2.54 -18.29 63.59
C TYR A 520 -2.79 -17.52 64.91
N LYS A 521 -1.80 -17.44 65.81
CA LYS A 521 -2.00 -16.94 67.18
C LYS A 521 -2.06 -15.41 67.33
N HIS A 522 -1.73 -14.63 66.30
CA HIS A 522 -1.61 -13.16 66.42
C HIS A 522 -2.56 -12.41 65.47
N ARG A 523 -3.42 -11.56 66.06
CA ARG A 523 -4.29 -10.59 65.35
C ARG A 523 -3.57 -9.25 65.26
N TYR A 524 -3.65 -8.62 64.10
CA TYR A 524 -3.02 -7.32 63.82
C TYR A 524 -4.07 -6.28 63.46
N MET A 525 -3.83 -5.02 63.82
CA MET A 525 -4.69 -3.90 63.43
C MET A 525 -3.95 -2.91 62.55
N VAL A 526 -4.70 -2.07 61.82
CA VAL A 526 -4.12 -1.01 60.99
C VAL A 526 -3.40 0.01 61.87
N LYS A 527 -2.08 0.08 61.75
CA LYS A 527 -1.23 1.13 62.33
C LYS A 527 -1.26 2.40 61.48
N ASN A 528 -1.26 2.27 60.16
CA ASN A 528 -1.17 3.38 59.22
C ASN A 528 -2.22 3.26 58.11
N LYS A 529 -3.13 4.24 58.06
CA LYS A 529 -4.26 4.27 57.11
C LYS A 529 -3.86 4.59 55.66
N LYS A 530 -2.62 5.04 55.41
CA LYS A 530 -2.11 5.38 54.06
C LYS A 530 -1.81 4.14 53.18
N GLY A 531 -1.86 2.93 53.76
CA GLY A 531 -1.57 1.70 53.04
C GLY A 531 -2.77 1.06 52.34
N ASN A 532 -2.49 0.00 51.57
CA ASN A 532 -3.49 -0.83 50.91
C ASN A 532 -3.26 -2.30 51.20
N VAL A 533 -4.30 -3.09 50.99
CA VAL A 533 -4.23 -4.55 50.83
C VAL A 533 -4.03 -4.85 49.35
N TYR A 534 -2.99 -5.59 49.03
CA TYR A 534 -2.58 -5.85 47.65
C TYR A 534 -2.74 -7.30 47.22
N GLY A 535 -3.17 -7.52 45.99
CA GLY A 535 -2.95 -8.75 45.24
C GLY A 535 -1.60 -8.70 44.54
N PHE A 536 -0.96 -9.86 44.38
CA PHE A 536 0.22 -9.99 43.52
C PHE A 536 -0.24 -10.61 42.21
N GLN A 537 -0.26 -9.81 41.14
CA GLN A 537 -0.62 -10.27 39.81
C GLN A 537 0.65 -10.60 39.01
N GLY A 538 0.76 -11.84 38.54
CA GLY A 538 1.95 -12.37 37.86
C GLY A 538 2.69 -13.44 38.67
N GLY A 539 3.85 -13.86 38.17
CA GLY A 539 4.65 -14.92 38.79
C GLY A 539 5.55 -14.40 39.92
N SER A 540 6.02 -15.29 40.79
CA SER A 540 6.85 -14.92 41.96
C SER A 540 8.12 -14.14 41.60
N LYS A 541 8.68 -14.32 40.41
CA LYS A 541 9.89 -13.61 39.92
C LYS A 541 9.59 -12.33 39.13
N ASP A 542 8.31 -12.06 38.84
CA ASP A 542 7.85 -10.93 38.04
C ASP A 542 6.36 -10.68 38.30
N PHE A 543 6.07 -9.85 39.30
CA PHE A 543 4.69 -9.52 39.67
C PHE A 543 4.48 -8.03 39.94
N GLN A 544 3.20 -7.68 39.98
CA GLN A 544 2.73 -6.33 40.25
C GLN A 544 1.77 -6.29 41.43
N PHE A 545 1.83 -5.18 42.15
CA PHE A 545 0.88 -4.89 43.22
C PHE A 545 -0.42 -4.39 42.59
N VAL A 546 -1.50 -5.11 42.80
CA VAL A 546 -2.87 -4.68 42.48
C VAL A 546 -3.53 -4.28 43.79
N THR A 547 -4.07 -3.07 43.88
CA THR A 547 -4.83 -2.67 45.08
C THR A 547 -6.15 -3.43 45.09
N LEU A 548 -6.36 -4.26 46.11
CA LEU A 548 -7.63 -4.94 46.35
C LEU A 548 -8.52 -4.12 47.28
N HIS A 549 -7.92 -3.56 48.34
CA HIS A 549 -8.63 -2.77 49.33
C HIS A 549 -7.76 -1.63 49.87
N TYR A 550 -8.39 -0.54 50.32
CA TYR A 550 -7.71 0.58 50.96
C TYR A 550 -7.76 0.43 52.48
N LEU A 551 -6.61 0.47 53.18
CA LEU A 551 -6.59 0.26 54.65
C LEU A 551 -7.35 1.36 55.41
N LYS A 552 -7.47 2.57 54.84
CA LYS A 552 -8.26 3.66 55.42
C LYS A 552 -9.73 3.28 55.67
N ASN A 553 -10.27 2.34 54.91
CA ASN A 553 -11.64 1.86 55.03
C ASN A 553 -11.79 0.79 56.13
N TYR A 554 -10.68 0.29 56.69
CA TYR A 554 -10.65 -0.81 57.67
C TYR A 554 -9.83 -0.46 58.92
N PRO A 555 -10.00 0.72 59.54
CA PRO A 555 -9.09 1.21 60.58
C PRO A 555 -9.18 0.42 61.90
N ARG A 556 -10.31 -0.26 62.16
CA ARG A 556 -10.57 -1.06 63.37
C ARG A 556 -10.64 -2.57 63.09
N THR A 557 -10.34 -2.98 61.87
CA THR A 557 -10.43 -4.39 61.47
C THR A 557 -9.25 -5.16 62.06
N HIS A 558 -9.56 -6.29 62.70
CA HIS A 558 -8.56 -7.26 63.13
C HIS A 558 -8.25 -8.19 61.96
N PHE A 559 -6.97 -8.21 61.57
CA PHE A 559 -6.45 -9.03 60.50
C PHE A 559 -5.65 -10.20 61.07
N THR A 560 -5.97 -11.41 60.61
CA THR A 560 -5.17 -12.59 60.89
C THR A 560 -4.08 -12.75 59.83
N VAL A 561 -2.83 -12.91 60.25
CA VAL A 561 -1.68 -13.08 59.34
C VAL A 561 -1.36 -14.56 59.16
N THR A 562 -1.38 -15.05 57.92
CA THR A 562 -1.07 -16.48 57.62
C THR A 562 0.31 -16.70 57.02
N ARG A 563 0.88 -15.66 56.39
CA ARG A 563 2.18 -15.76 55.69
C ARG A 563 2.98 -14.47 55.85
N LYS A 564 4.30 -14.60 55.98
CA LYS A 564 5.26 -13.50 55.77
C LYS A 564 5.92 -13.72 54.41
N THR A 565 5.86 -12.72 53.55
CA THR A 565 6.39 -12.75 52.19
C THR A 565 7.39 -11.60 52.02
N TYR A 566 8.62 -11.93 51.64
CA TYR A 566 9.70 -10.97 51.44
C TYR A 566 9.78 -10.60 49.97
N VAL A 567 9.48 -9.34 49.65
CA VAL A 567 9.43 -8.81 48.29
C VAL A 567 10.64 -7.93 48.04
N LYS A 568 11.54 -8.35 47.14
CA LYS A 568 12.54 -7.47 46.55
C LYS A 568 11.86 -6.61 45.49
N LYS A 569 11.73 -5.31 45.76
CA LYS A 569 11.09 -4.37 44.83
C LYS A 569 12.05 -3.91 43.74
N TYR A 570 11.52 -3.18 42.76
CA TYR A 570 12.26 -2.57 41.64
C TYR A 570 13.53 -1.81 42.06
N ASN A 571 13.56 -1.23 43.27
CA ASN A 571 14.70 -0.47 43.81
C ASN A 571 15.79 -1.35 44.44
N GLY A 572 15.67 -2.68 44.34
CA GLY A 572 16.62 -3.65 44.91
C GLY A 572 16.45 -3.90 46.41
N LYS A 573 15.62 -3.12 47.12
CA LYS A 573 15.36 -3.30 48.55
C LYS A 573 14.30 -4.38 48.79
N THR A 574 14.48 -5.14 49.86
CA THR A 574 13.54 -6.19 50.28
C THR A 574 12.60 -5.67 51.36
N TYR A 575 11.30 -5.91 51.18
CA TYR A 575 10.23 -5.46 52.07
C TYR A 575 9.41 -6.67 52.52
N LYS A 576 9.09 -6.73 53.80
CA LYS A 576 8.24 -7.79 54.35
C LYS A 576 6.76 -7.43 54.20
N TYR A 577 5.98 -8.36 53.69
CA TYR A 577 4.54 -8.27 53.52
C TYR A 577 3.87 -9.39 54.31
N TYR A 578 2.76 -9.08 54.96
CA TYR A 578 1.90 -10.06 55.61
C TYR A 578 0.73 -10.37 54.69
N TYR A 579 0.47 -11.66 54.47
CA TYR A 579 -0.80 -12.06 53.89
C TYR A 579 -1.86 -12.09 55.00
N VAL A 580 -2.85 -11.22 54.89
CA VAL A 580 -3.90 -11.01 55.88
C VAL A 580 -5.25 -11.50 55.39
N HIS A 581 -6.14 -11.82 56.33
CA HIS A 581 -7.57 -11.95 56.11
C HIS A 581 -8.34 -11.33 57.28
N SER A 582 -9.46 -10.67 57.01
CA SER A 582 -10.42 -10.23 58.02
C SER A 582 -11.19 -11.42 58.59
N THR A 583 -11.74 -11.29 59.80
CA THR A 583 -12.53 -12.35 60.45
C THR A 583 -13.67 -12.88 59.58
N ASN A 584 -14.32 -12.00 58.80
CA ASN A 584 -15.41 -12.36 57.89
C ASN A 584 -14.93 -12.79 56.48
N GLY A 585 -13.62 -12.93 56.26
CA GLY A 585 -13.02 -13.34 54.98
C GLY A 585 -13.08 -12.31 53.84
N LYS A 586 -13.88 -11.24 53.98
CA LYS A 586 -14.15 -10.26 52.90
C LYS A 586 -12.96 -9.41 52.46
N VAL A 587 -11.95 -9.26 53.32
CA VAL A 587 -10.74 -8.48 53.02
C VAL A 587 -9.54 -9.38 53.18
N HIS A 588 -8.85 -9.70 52.09
CA HIS A 588 -7.65 -10.52 52.13
C HIS A 588 -6.61 -10.06 51.11
N GLY A 589 -5.34 -10.37 51.38
CA GLY A 589 -4.22 -10.03 50.49
C GLY A 589 -2.97 -9.62 51.26
N TYR A 590 -2.01 -9.02 50.56
CA TYR A 590 -0.72 -8.63 51.11
C TYR A 590 -0.70 -7.20 51.61
N VAL A 591 -0.32 -7.00 52.87
CA VAL A 591 -0.13 -5.69 53.49
C VAL A 591 1.33 -5.54 53.90
N TRP A 592 1.94 -4.38 53.65
CA TRP A 592 3.30 -4.12 54.12
C TRP A 592 3.33 -4.15 55.65
N HIS A 593 4.26 -4.90 56.25
CA HIS A 593 4.22 -5.19 57.69
C HIS A 593 4.20 -3.93 58.57
N GLY A 594 4.84 -2.83 58.14
CA GLY A 594 4.90 -1.59 58.90
C GLY A 594 3.58 -0.81 58.97
N TYR A 595 2.56 -1.23 58.21
CA TYR A 595 1.20 -0.68 58.30
C TYR A 595 0.31 -1.41 59.29
N LEU A 596 0.83 -2.46 59.94
CA LEU A 596 0.12 -3.26 60.92
C LEU A 596 0.84 -3.14 62.27
N LYS A 597 0.08 -3.19 63.37
CA LYS A 597 0.58 -3.26 64.75
C LYS A 597 -0.08 -4.39 65.50
#